data_AF-A0A4U8Z153-F1
#
_entry.id   AF-A0A4U8Z153-F1
#
_cell.length_a   1.000
_cell.length_b   1.000
_cell.length_c   1.000
_cell.angle_alpha   90.00
_cell.angle_beta   90.00
_cell.angle_gamma   90.00
#
_symmetry.space_group_name_H-M   'P 1'
#
loop_
_entity.id
_entity.type
_entity.pdbx_description
1 polymer ?
#
loop_
_entity_poly.entity_id
_entity_poly.type
_entity_poly.pdbx_seq_one_letter_code
_entity_poly.pdbx_strand_id
1 'polypeptide(L)'
;MIINSCRAALLDENALLALLESGHVAGAALDVLEKEPAPLLGHPNVVCTPHLGASTKEAQENVALQIAEQMSDYLMRDAISNAVNFPLDHRGGSAEAEALHRPRRPPRLLRRAADRQQYQESVDHLRGRSRRAQDQGADGFYDRRAAAPTARRR
;
A
#
# COMPACT_ATOMS: atom_id res chain seq x y z
N MET A 1 -18.48 -28.59 -23.29
CA MET A 1 -18.82 -27.50 -22.36
C MET A 1 -17.53 -26.82 -21.94
N ILE A 2 -17.54 -25.49 -21.78
CA ILE A 2 -16.37 -24.70 -21.36
C ILE A 2 -16.67 -24.04 -20.00
N ILE A 3 -15.70 -24.04 -19.08
CA ILE A 3 -15.83 -23.39 -17.77
C ILE A 3 -14.62 -22.48 -17.56
N ASN A 4 -14.85 -21.19 -17.25
CA ASN A 4 -13.79 -20.26 -16.89
C ASN A 4 -14.15 -19.48 -15.62
N SER A 5 -13.41 -19.72 -14.55
CA SER A 5 -13.51 -19.00 -13.28
C SER A 5 -12.15 -18.39 -12.86
N CYS A 6 -11.25 -18.20 -13.82
CA CYS A 6 -9.89 -17.75 -13.56
C CYS A 6 -9.68 -16.30 -14.01
N ARG A 7 -9.36 -16.08 -15.28
CA ARG A 7 -9.12 -14.74 -15.86
C ARG A 7 -9.88 -14.61 -17.16
N ALA A 8 -10.47 -13.44 -17.40
CA ALA A 8 -11.25 -13.17 -18.60
C ALA A 8 -10.41 -13.34 -19.88
N ALA A 9 -9.20 -12.76 -19.90
CA ALA A 9 -8.30 -12.76 -21.06
C ALA A 9 -7.79 -14.15 -21.53
N LEU A 10 -8.18 -15.25 -20.85
CA LEU A 10 -7.85 -16.61 -21.28
C LEU A 10 -8.75 -17.12 -22.41
N LEU A 11 -9.86 -16.42 -22.69
CA LEU A 11 -10.88 -16.87 -23.62
C LEU A 11 -11.30 -15.74 -24.56
N ASP A 12 -11.39 -16.04 -25.86
CA ASP A 12 -12.02 -15.16 -26.83
C ASP A 12 -13.54 -15.37 -26.78
N GLU A 13 -14.25 -14.38 -26.22
CA GLU A 13 -15.70 -14.43 -26.01
C GLU A 13 -16.49 -14.45 -27.33
N ASN A 14 -15.99 -13.82 -28.40
CA ASN A 14 -16.65 -13.82 -29.70
C ASN A 14 -16.50 -15.18 -30.38
N ALA A 15 -15.32 -15.79 -30.29
CA ALA A 15 -15.11 -17.14 -30.78
C ALA A 15 -15.97 -18.15 -30.02
N LEU A 16 -16.08 -18.02 -28.70
CA LEU A 16 -16.95 -18.87 -27.90
C LEU A 16 -18.43 -18.70 -28.30
N LEU A 17 -18.90 -17.48 -28.53
CA LEU A 17 -20.26 -17.23 -29.01
C LEU A 17 -20.53 -17.95 -30.33
N ALA A 18 -19.64 -17.81 -31.32
CA ALA A 18 -19.79 -18.48 -32.61
C ALA A 18 -19.83 -20.03 -32.48
N LEU A 19 -19.03 -20.58 -31.56
CA LEU A 19 -19.02 -22.02 -31.28
C LEU A 19 -20.28 -22.51 -30.55
N LEU A 20 -20.88 -21.67 -29.71
CA LEU A 20 -22.16 -21.95 -29.07
C LEU A 20 -23.31 -21.92 -30.09
N GLU A 21 -23.33 -20.91 -30.96
CA GLU A 21 -24.36 -20.75 -31.99
C GLU A 21 -24.31 -21.85 -33.06
N SER A 22 -23.10 -22.27 -33.45
CA SER A 22 -22.91 -23.41 -34.36
C SER A 22 -23.20 -24.77 -33.72
N GLY A 23 -23.42 -24.82 -32.41
CA GLY A 23 -23.65 -26.05 -31.65
C GLY A 23 -22.40 -26.90 -31.44
N HIS A 24 -21.21 -26.42 -31.84
CA HIS A 24 -19.94 -27.12 -31.58
C HIS A 24 -19.63 -27.18 -30.07
N VAL A 25 -19.96 -26.12 -29.35
CA VAL A 25 -19.91 -26.07 -27.89
C VAL A 25 -21.34 -26.14 -27.36
N ALA A 26 -21.64 -27.18 -26.59
CA ALA A 26 -22.98 -27.38 -26.03
C ALA A 26 -23.36 -26.37 -24.92
N GLY A 27 -22.41 -25.63 -24.37
CA GLY A 27 -22.66 -24.64 -23.31
C GLY A 27 -21.39 -24.12 -22.64
N ALA A 28 -21.53 -23.03 -21.87
CA ALA A 28 -20.44 -22.42 -21.11
C ALA A 28 -20.87 -21.93 -19.72
N ALA A 29 -19.92 -21.93 -18.77
CA ALA A 29 -20.08 -21.31 -17.45
C ALA A 29 -18.92 -20.35 -17.19
N LEU A 30 -19.21 -19.07 -17.00
CA LEU A 30 -18.20 -18.00 -16.94
C LEU A 30 -18.39 -17.15 -15.67
N ASP A 31 -17.36 -17.06 -14.84
CA ASP A 31 -17.35 -16.17 -13.66
C ASP A 31 -16.63 -14.84 -13.95
N VAL A 32 -15.85 -14.79 -15.03
CA VAL A 32 -15.02 -13.66 -15.43
C VAL A 32 -15.29 -13.31 -16.89
N LEU A 33 -15.51 -12.03 -17.14
CA LEU A 33 -15.77 -11.45 -18.46
C LEU A 33 -14.81 -10.29 -18.70
N GLU A 34 -14.38 -10.08 -19.94
CA GLU A 34 -13.36 -9.09 -20.26
C GLU A 34 -13.92 -7.66 -20.23
N LYS A 35 -15.14 -7.49 -20.74
CA LYS A 35 -15.86 -6.22 -20.72
C LYS A 35 -17.34 -6.46 -20.45
N GLU A 36 -17.85 -5.78 -19.43
CA GLU A 36 -19.28 -5.80 -19.11
C GLU A 36 -19.99 -4.57 -19.73
N PRO A 37 -21.09 -4.74 -20.49
CA PRO A 37 -21.78 -6.00 -20.81
C PRO A 37 -21.09 -6.82 -21.92
N ALA A 38 -21.00 -8.13 -21.71
CA ALA A 38 -20.43 -9.10 -22.65
C ALA A 38 -21.49 -9.68 -23.59
N PRO A 39 -21.14 -10.07 -24.83
CA PRO A 39 -22.08 -10.62 -25.82
C PRO A 39 -22.66 -12.00 -25.43
N LEU A 40 -22.00 -12.70 -24.50
CA LEU A 40 -22.44 -14.01 -23.99
C LEU A 40 -23.52 -13.90 -22.89
N LEU A 41 -23.75 -12.70 -22.34
CA LEU A 41 -24.77 -12.50 -21.31
C LEU A 41 -26.17 -12.73 -21.87
N GLY A 42 -26.92 -13.63 -21.24
CA GLY A 42 -28.30 -13.96 -21.64
C GLY A 42 -28.41 -15.05 -22.71
N HIS A 43 -27.30 -15.59 -23.22
CA HIS A 43 -27.34 -16.74 -24.12
C HIS A 43 -27.91 -17.97 -23.36
N PRO A 44 -28.88 -18.73 -23.92
CA PRO A 44 -29.61 -19.77 -23.19
C PRO A 44 -28.74 -20.93 -22.69
N ASN A 45 -27.61 -21.21 -23.36
CA ASN A 45 -26.64 -22.24 -22.97
C ASN A 45 -25.44 -21.68 -22.19
N VAL A 46 -25.53 -20.44 -21.68
CA VAL A 46 -24.45 -19.81 -20.90
C VAL A 46 -24.95 -19.44 -19.51
N VAL A 47 -24.19 -19.83 -18.50
CA VAL A 47 -24.36 -19.35 -17.13
C VAL A 47 -23.23 -18.38 -16.82
N CYS A 48 -23.57 -17.16 -16.43
CA CYS A 48 -22.59 -16.18 -15.96
C CYS A 48 -22.78 -15.88 -14.47
N THR A 49 -21.69 -15.83 -13.72
CA THR A 49 -21.66 -15.36 -12.34
C THR A 49 -20.80 -14.09 -12.21
N PRO A 50 -21.14 -13.15 -11.32
CA PRO A 50 -20.44 -11.87 -11.23
C PRO A 50 -19.17 -11.97 -10.37
N HIS A 51 -18.13 -12.64 -10.87
CA HIS A 51 -16.81 -12.75 -10.25
C HIS A 51 -16.87 -13.19 -8.77
N LEU A 52 -17.51 -14.34 -8.54
CA LEU A 52 -17.82 -14.87 -7.22
C LEU A 52 -16.86 -15.96 -6.75
N GLY A 53 -15.83 -16.33 -7.51
CA GLY A 53 -14.93 -17.45 -7.19
C GLY A 53 -14.32 -17.44 -5.77
N ALA A 54 -14.12 -16.26 -5.17
CA ALA A 54 -13.62 -16.10 -3.80
C ALA A 54 -14.62 -15.44 -2.83
N SER A 55 -15.89 -15.30 -3.24
CA SER A 55 -16.93 -14.56 -2.51
C SER A 55 -17.70 -15.44 -1.51
N THR A 56 -16.98 -16.26 -0.74
CA THR A 56 -17.54 -17.08 0.37
C THR A 56 -16.97 -16.65 1.71
N LYS A 57 -17.68 -16.92 2.80
CA LYS A 57 -17.21 -16.55 4.16
C LYS A 57 -15.90 -17.25 4.49
N GLU A 58 -15.82 -18.53 4.17
CA GLU A 58 -14.68 -19.40 4.40
C GLU A 58 -13.45 -18.91 3.61
N ALA A 59 -13.63 -18.46 2.36
CA ALA A 59 -12.54 -17.90 1.57
C ALA A 59 -12.02 -16.59 2.17
N GLN A 60 -12.92 -15.70 2.59
CA GLN A 60 -12.54 -14.43 3.21
C GLN A 60 -11.85 -14.64 4.57
N GLU A 61 -12.31 -15.59 5.38
CA GLU A 61 -11.67 -15.96 6.66
C GLU A 61 -10.25 -16.51 6.44
N ASN A 62 -10.07 -17.41 5.48
CA ASN A 62 -8.76 -17.96 5.14
C ASN A 62 -7.80 -16.90 4.63
N VAL A 63 -8.25 -16.01 3.74
CA VAL A 63 -7.43 -14.89 3.24
C VAL A 63 -7.05 -13.94 4.38
N ALA A 64 -7.99 -13.61 5.27
CA ALA A 64 -7.72 -12.74 6.41
C ALA A 64 -6.64 -13.33 7.34
N LEU A 65 -6.73 -14.63 7.64
CA LEU A 65 -5.73 -15.32 8.45
C LEU A 65 -4.35 -15.29 7.78
N GLN A 66 -4.27 -15.66 6.49
CA GLN A 66 -3.00 -15.69 5.75
C GLN A 66 -2.32 -14.31 5.70
N ILE A 67 -3.08 -13.24 5.47
CA ILE A 67 -2.53 -11.88 5.46
C ILE A 67 -2.08 -11.46 6.86
N ALA A 68 -2.85 -11.79 7.90
CA ALA A 68 -2.47 -11.48 9.29
C ALA A 68 -1.16 -12.18 9.68
N GLU A 69 -0.99 -13.44 9.29
CA GLU A 69 0.24 -14.22 9.50
C GLU A 69 1.43 -13.60 8.75
N GLN A 70 1.27 -13.29 7.46
CA GLN A 70 2.32 -12.65 6.65
C GLN A 70 2.75 -11.28 7.21
N MET A 71 1.80 -10.48 7.71
CA MET A 71 2.12 -9.20 8.36
C MET A 71 2.86 -9.39 9.69
N SER A 72 2.44 -10.37 10.49
CA SER A 72 3.09 -10.72 11.77
C SER A 72 4.53 -11.19 11.56
N ASP A 73 4.74 -12.08 10.58
CA ASP A 73 6.05 -12.61 10.22
C ASP A 73 7.02 -11.52 9.78
N TYR A 74 6.56 -10.57 8.96
CA TYR A 74 7.40 -9.43 8.58
C TYR A 74 7.74 -8.55 9.78
N LEU A 75 6.75 -8.15 10.58
CA LEU A 75 6.97 -7.19 11.68
C LEU A 75 7.82 -7.75 12.83
N MET A 76 7.74 -9.06 13.07
CA MET A 76 8.40 -9.70 14.20
C MET A 76 9.72 -10.40 13.83
N ARG A 77 9.84 -10.86 12.58
CA ARG A 77 10.92 -11.74 12.15
C ARG A 77 11.64 -11.26 10.87
N ASP A 78 11.22 -10.13 10.30
CA ASP A 78 11.65 -9.64 8.99
C ASP A 78 11.48 -10.70 7.87
N ALA A 79 10.55 -11.63 8.07
CA ALA A 79 10.27 -12.73 7.15
C ALA A 79 9.21 -12.28 6.14
N ILE A 80 9.59 -12.20 4.87
CA ILE A 80 8.71 -11.78 3.77
C ILE A 80 8.40 -13.01 2.91
N SER A 81 7.11 -13.27 2.71
CA SER A 81 6.63 -14.32 1.81
C SER A 81 5.50 -13.76 0.93
N ASN A 82 5.37 -14.29 -0.30
CA ASN A 82 4.30 -13.94 -1.24
C ASN A 82 4.10 -12.44 -1.52
N ALA A 83 5.10 -11.61 -1.24
CA ALA A 83 5.06 -10.19 -1.52
C ALA A 83 5.01 -9.94 -3.04
N VAL A 84 3.97 -9.27 -3.49
CA VAL A 84 3.71 -9.03 -4.91
C VAL A 84 4.62 -7.96 -5.54
N ASN A 85 5.35 -7.21 -4.72
CA ASN A 85 6.17 -6.07 -5.13
C ASN A 85 7.56 -6.05 -4.46
N PHE A 86 8.02 -7.18 -3.92
CA PHE A 86 9.33 -7.31 -3.29
C PHE A 86 10.14 -8.41 -3.98
N PRO A 87 11.46 -8.23 -4.22
CA PRO A 87 12.29 -9.29 -4.77
C PRO A 87 12.41 -10.44 -3.76
N LEU A 88 11.87 -11.61 -4.12
CA LEU A 88 11.98 -12.83 -3.31
C LEU A 88 12.97 -13.78 -3.95
N ASP A 89 13.85 -14.36 -3.16
CA ASP A 89 14.67 -15.51 -3.58
C ASP A 89 13.80 -16.78 -3.55
N HIS A 90 13.84 -17.59 -4.60
CA HIS A 90 13.20 -18.91 -4.68
C HIS A 90 13.56 -19.87 -3.54
N ARG A 91 14.62 -19.59 -2.77
CA ARG A 91 15.01 -20.34 -1.57
C ARG A 91 14.28 -19.93 -0.29
N GLY A 92 13.33 -18.99 -0.36
CA GLY A 92 12.53 -18.57 0.80
C GLY A 92 13.32 -17.80 1.87
N GLY A 93 14.59 -17.51 1.61
CA GLY A 93 15.44 -16.64 2.42
C GLY A 93 15.69 -15.35 1.68
N SER A 94 15.59 -14.22 2.38
CA SER A 94 15.85 -12.90 1.82
C SER A 94 17.35 -12.70 1.57
N ALA A 95 17.91 -13.36 0.55
CA ALA A 95 19.33 -13.29 0.20
C ALA A 95 19.80 -11.88 -0.19
N GLU A 96 18.89 -10.91 -0.32
CA GLU A 96 19.19 -9.48 -0.52
C GLU A 96 18.53 -8.53 0.52
N ALA A 97 17.87 -9.04 1.57
CA ALA A 97 17.29 -8.16 2.61
C ALA A 97 18.37 -7.29 3.26
N GLU A 98 19.57 -7.81 3.50
CA GLU A 98 20.62 -7.07 4.21
C GLU A 98 21.10 -5.82 3.43
N ALA A 99 20.99 -5.81 2.10
CA ALA A 99 21.42 -4.68 1.26
C ALA A 99 20.28 -3.68 0.96
N LEU A 100 19.01 -4.12 0.94
CA LEU A 100 17.84 -3.28 0.69
C LEU A 100 17.17 -2.76 1.98
N HIS A 101 17.48 -3.35 3.15
CA HIS A 101 17.07 -2.88 4.49
C HIS A 101 17.88 -1.64 4.93
N ARG A 102 18.25 -0.76 3.99
CA ARG A 102 18.58 0.62 4.32
C ARG A 102 17.25 1.39 4.25
N PRO A 103 16.56 1.63 5.38
CA PRO A 103 15.27 2.29 5.34
C PRO A 103 15.40 3.65 4.62
N ARG A 104 14.70 3.82 3.50
CA ARG A 104 14.31 5.17 3.09
C ARG A 104 13.41 5.69 4.21
N ARG A 105 14.00 6.54 5.06
CA ARG A 105 13.46 7.20 6.26
C ARG A 105 11.96 6.93 6.51
N PRO A 106 11.57 6.30 7.64
CA PRO A 106 10.16 6.02 7.91
C PRO A 106 9.33 7.32 7.96
N PRO A 107 8.04 7.28 7.55
CA PRO A 107 7.12 8.41 7.69
C PRO A 107 7.10 8.92 9.14
N ARG A 108 7.01 10.25 9.30
CA ARG A 108 7.23 11.01 10.56
C ARG A 108 6.46 10.53 11.81
N LEU A 109 5.47 9.63 11.66
CA LEU A 109 4.62 9.16 12.75
C LEU A 109 5.27 8.09 13.65
N LEU A 110 6.29 7.37 13.18
CA LEU A 110 7.02 6.36 13.98
C LEU A 110 8.28 6.88 14.67
N ARG A 111 8.39 8.21 14.86
CA ARG A 111 9.61 8.87 15.37
C ARG A 111 9.64 9.13 16.88
N ARG A 112 8.67 8.64 17.67
CA ARG A 112 8.49 9.10 19.07
C ARG A 112 9.51 8.58 20.10
N ALA A 113 10.25 7.50 19.82
CA ALA A 113 11.26 6.99 20.75
C ALA A 113 12.65 7.61 20.49
N ALA A 114 13.09 7.63 19.23
CA ALA A 114 14.38 8.19 18.84
C ALA A 114 14.45 9.73 18.90
N ASP A 115 13.34 10.44 18.58
CA ASP A 115 13.31 11.90 18.70
C ASP A 115 13.47 12.38 20.14
N ARG A 116 13.13 11.56 21.16
CA ARG A 116 13.17 12.01 22.56
C ARG A 116 14.60 12.18 23.06
N GLN A 117 15.50 11.29 22.68
CA GLN A 117 16.92 11.35 23.06
C GLN A 117 17.64 12.47 22.27
N GLN A 118 17.34 12.57 20.97
CA GLN A 118 17.91 13.59 20.09
C GLN A 118 17.41 15.01 20.42
N TYR A 119 16.16 15.14 20.87
CA TYR A 119 15.59 16.38 21.41
C TYR A 119 16.24 16.75 22.75
N GLN A 120 16.43 15.78 23.65
CA GLN A 120 17.06 16.03 24.95
C GLN A 120 18.51 16.52 24.79
N GLU A 121 19.29 15.88 23.91
CA GLU A 121 20.66 16.29 23.57
C GLU A 121 20.70 17.69 22.94
N SER A 122 19.73 18.02 22.10
CA SER A 122 19.61 19.35 21.48
C SER A 122 19.25 20.44 22.51
N VAL A 123 18.35 20.13 23.45
CA VAL A 123 17.96 21.03 24.55
C VAL A 123 19.13 21.26 25.51
N ASP A 124 19.90 20.23 25.83
CA ASP A 124 21.08 20.33 26.69
C ASP A 124 22.21 21.11 26.01
N HIS A 125 22.39 20.95 24.70
CA HIS A 125 23.34 21.74 23.92
C HIS A 125 22.95 23.23 23.86
N LEU A 126 21.66 23.54 23.69
CA LEU A 126 21.15 24.92 23.71
C LEU A 126 21.25 25.56 25.10
N ARG A 127 21.01 24.80 26.17
CA ARG A 127 21.23 25.25 27.56
C ARG A 127 22.70 25.49 27.87
N GLY A 128 23.60 24.69 27.31
CA GLY A 128 25.06 24.89 27.41
C GLY A 128 25.57 26.13 26.66
N ARG A 129 24.95 26.49 25.53
CA ARG A 129 25.25 27.74 24.80
C ARG A 129 24.71 28.99 25.50
N SER A 130 23.54 28.89 26.14
CA SER A 130 22.93 29.99 26.88
C SER A 130 23.77 30.45 28.08
N ARG A 131 24.40 29.50 28.82
CA ARG A 131 25.33 29.84 29.91
C ARG A 131 26.59 30.57 29.44
N ARG A 132 27.12 30.24 28.25
CA ARG A 132 28.29 30.93 27.68
C ARG A 132 27.96 32.31 27.09
N ALA A 133 26.72 32.51 26.63
CA ALA A 133 26.27 33.79 26.07
C ALA A 133 25.92 34.82 27.17
N GLN A 134 25.46 34.37 28.35
CA GLN A 134 25.16 35.26 29.48
C GLN A 134 26.44 35.83 30.14
N ASP A 135 27.57 35.12 30.07
CA ASP A 135 28.86 35.61 30.57
C ASP A 135 29.53 36.66 29.64
N GLN A 136 29.03 36.86 28.40
CA GLN A 136 29.68 37.70 27.37
C GLN A 136 28.84 38.90 26.87
N GLY A 137 27.67 39.18 27.48
CA GLY A 137 26.67 40.08 26.90
C GLY A 137 26.15 41.21 27.78
N ALA A 138 26.93 41.67 28.77
CA ALA A 138 26.57 42.83 29.59
C ALA A 138 27.35 44.07 29.13
N ASP A 139 27.06 44.60 27.94
CA ASP A 139 27.28 46.02 27.65
C ASP A 139 26.51 46.46 26.40
N GLY A 140 25.64 47.45 26.58
CA GLY A 140 25.22 48.35 25.50
C GLY A 140 23.83 48.15 24.91
N PHE A 141 23.05 49.23 25.03
CA PHE A 141 22.11 49.73 24.02
C PHE A 141 20.60 49.43 24.18
N TYR A 142 19.96 50.24 25.02
CA TYR A 142 18.56 50.63 24.85
C TYR A 142 18.47 51.81 23.87
N ASP A 143 17.70 51.71 22.79
CA ASP A 143 16.88 52.83 22.32
C ASP A 143 15.58 52.33 21.67
N ARG A 144 14.47 52.90 22.12
CA ARG A 144 13.09 52.61 21.68
C ARG A 144 12.70 53.66 20.64
N ARG A 145 12.09 53.26 19.52
CA ARG A 145 10.94 53.98 18.90
C ARG A 145 10.32 53.21 17.71
N ALA A 146 9.14 52.66 18.02
CA ALA A 146 7.89 52.54 17.25
C ALA A 146 7.88 52.42 15.71
N ALA A 147 7.16 51.39 15.24
CA ALA A 147 6.64 51.22 13.88
C ALA A 147 5.12 51.47 13.83
N ALA A 148 4.61 52.03 12.72
CA ALA A 148 3.45 51.53 11.92
C ALA A 148 2.86 52.61 10.97
N PRO A 149 2.53 52.27 9.70
CA PRO A 149 1.60 53.05 8.88
C PRO A 149 0.21 52.39 8.79
N THR A 150 -0.84 53.21 8.89
CA THR A 150 -2.26 52.83 8.80
C THR A 150 -2.81 52.96 7.38
N ALA A 151 -3.69 52.01 7.01
CA ALA A 151 -4.43 51.97 5.76
C ALA A 151 -5.69 52.87 5.77
N ARG A 152 -6.00 53.51 4.62
CA ARG A 152 -7.35 54.00 4.22
C ARG A 152 -7.47 53.81 2.70
N ARG A 153 -8.35 52.90 2.24
CA ARG A 153 -9.78 53.05 1.88
C ARG A 153 -10.01 53.86 0.59
N ARG A 154 -10.77 53.19 -0.29
CA ARG A 154 -11.61 53.62 -1.42
C ARG A 154 -11.84 55.12 -1.57
#